data_AF-A0A966CPL6-F1
#
_entry.id   AF-A0A966CPL6-F1
#
_cell.length_a   1.000
_cell.length_b   1.000
_cell.length_c   1.000
_cell.angle_alpha   90.00
_cell.angle_beta   90.00
_cell.angle_gamma   90.00
#
_symmetry.space_group_name_H-M   'P 1'
#
loop_
_entity.id
_entity.type
_entity.pdbx_description
1 polymer ?
#
loop_
_entity_poly.entity_id
_entity_poly.type
_entity_poly.pdbx_seq_one_letter_code
_entity_poly.pdbx_strand_id
1 'polypeptide(L)'
;MSIDWTKVVTPADKFEQARERKYQEISQAYKEHVAGSVMTSLGFPMQFDMKDSLMVEGAIKIAQASGATTIYLTDAEDVTHYDIPLADAQTVLLEMSTAFAQAHAKKQLLRDDISEAQTKSDLDSISW
;
A
#
# COMPACT_ATOMS: atom_id res chain seq x y z
N MET A 1 17.88 50.12 -1.32
CA MET A 1 17.48 48.75 -1.71
C MET A 1 17.05 48.04 -0.44
N SER A 2 15.74 47.85 -0.21
CA SER A 2 15.26 47.15 0.99
C SER A 2 15.28 45.65 0.72
N ILE A 3 15.91 44.87 1.60
CA ILE A 3 15.79 43.41 1.55
C ILE A 3 14.34 43.06 1.88
N ASP A 4 13.72 42.29 0.99
CA ASP A 4 12.40 41.72 1.20
C ASP A 4 12.53 40.50 2.12
N TRP A 5 12.40 40.73 3.42
CA TRP A 5 12.56 39.71 4.46
C TRP A 5 11.55 38.56 4.36
N THR A 6 10.45 38.73 3.60
CA THR A 6 9.46 37.66 3.35
C THR A 6 9.97 36.56 2.42
N LYS A 7 11.12 36.77 1.76
CA LYS A 7 11.75 35.80 0.85
C LYS A 7 12.96 35.09 1.47
N VAL A 8 13.29 35.38 2.73
CA VAL A 8 14.42 34.76 3.42
C VAL A 8 14.00 33.38 3.91
N VAL A 9 14.56 32.32 3.31
CA VAL A 9 14.35 30.94 3.74
C VAL A 9 15.21 30.64 4.96
N THR A 10 14.58 30.37 6.09
CA THR A 10 15.26 30.05 7.35
C THR A 10 15.67 28.57 7.42
N PRO A 11 16.57 28.17 8.34
CA PRO A 11 16.84 26.77 8.61
C PRO A 11 15.60 25.96 9.00
N ALA A 12 14.67 26.58 9.73
CA ALA A 12 13.38 25.97 10.07
C ALA A 12 12.53 25.71 8.82
N ASP A 13 12.45 26.68 7.91
CA ASP A 13 11.74 26.50 6.63
C ASP A 13 12.36 25.39 5.79
N LYS A 14 13.70 25.28 5.77
CA LYS A 14 14.40 24.19 5.06
C LYS A 14 14.10 22.83 5.69
N PHE A 15 13.98 22.76 7.01
CA PHE A 15 13.66 21.53 7.71
C PHE A 15 12.22 21.09 7.41
N GLU A 16 11.25 22.01 7.46
CA GLU A 16 9.86 21.69 7.10
C GLU A 16 9.72 21.30 5.62
N GLN A 17 10.46 21.93 4.71
CA GLN A 17 10.55 21.50 3.31
C GLN A 17 11.14 20.09 3.16
N ALA A 18 12.08 19.69 4.03
CA ALA A 18 12.64 18.34 4.03
C ALA A 18 11.62 17.33 4.59
N ARG A 19 10.88 17.70 5.63
CA ARG A 19 9.79 16.90 6.21
C ARG A 19 8.69 16.61 5.19
N GLU A 20 8.24 17.64 4.47
CA GLU A 20 7.23 17.48 3.42
C GLU A 20 7.72 16.57 2.29
N ARG A 21 8.97 16.72 1.85
CA ARG A 21 9.59 15.81 0.87
C ARG A 21 9.60 14.37 1.37
N LYS A 22 9.90 14.15 2.65
CA LYS A 22 9.91 12.80 3.25
C LYS A 22 8.50 12.20 3.32
N TYR A 23 7.46 12.99 3.61
CA TYR A 23 6.08 12.52 3.50
C TYR A 23 5.71 12.08 2.09
N GLN A 24 6.17 12.81 1.07
CA GLN A 24 5.95 12.47 -0.33
C GLN A 24 6.70 11.20 -0.73
N GLU A 25 7.94 11.06 -0.30
CA GLU A 25 8.77 9.86 -0.50
C GLU A 25 8.09 8.61 0.07
N ILE A 26 7.67 8.62 1.34
CA ILE A 26 6.95 7.49 1.96
C ILE A 26 5.61 7.23 1.26
N SER A 27 4.90 8.27 0.85
CA SER A 27 3.63 8.11 0.14
C SER A 27 3.82 7.48 -1.24
N GLN A 28 4.91 7.80 -1.93
CA GLN A 28 5.26 7.21 -3.22
C GLN A 28 5.72 5.76 -3.07
N ALA A 29 6.60 5.47 -2.11
CA ALA A 29 7.06 4.11 -1.83
C ALA A 29 5.91 3.18 -1.43
N TYR A 30 4.95 3.66 -0.64
CA TYR A 30 3.72 2.92 -0.34
C TYR A 30 2.95 2.57 -1.61
N LYS A 31 2.73 3.54 -2.52
CA LYS A 31 2.00 3.32 -3.77
C LYS A 31 2.69 2.28 -4.64
N GLU A 32 4.02 2.37 -4.76
CA GLU A 32 4.82 1.40 -5.52
C GLU A 32 4.76 0.01 -4.90
N HIS A 33 4.79 -0.09 -3.57
CA HIS A 33 4.69 -1.36 -2.87
C HIS A 33 3.33 -2.05 -3.07
N VAL A 34 2.22 -1.33 -2.89
CA VAL A 34 0.87 -1.92 -3.05
C VAL A 34 0.49 -2.15 -4.52
N ALA A 35 1.17 -1.52 -5.47
CA ALA A 35 1.06 -1.83 -6.89
C ALA A 35 1.78 -3.13 -7.29
N GLY A 36 2.53 -3.74 -6.37
CA GLY A 36 3.18 -5.03 -6.56
C GLY A 36 2.23 -6.21 -6.32
N SER A 37 2.80 -7.37 -5.98
CA SER A 37 2.06 -8.59 -5.68
C SER A 37 2.45 -9.18 -4.31
N VAL A 38 1.55 -9.98 -3.75
CA VAL A 38 1.78 -10.83 -2.59
C VAL A 38 1.64 -12.29 -3.00
N MET A 39 2.60 -13.11 -2.60
CA MET A 39 2.51 -14.56 -2.81
C MET A 39 1.53 -15.15 -1.80
N THR A 40 0.46 -15.76 -2.32
CA THR A 40 -0.55 -16.44 -1.50
C THR A 40 -0.10 -17.84 -1.08
N SER A 41 -0.77 -18.43 -0.09
CA SER A 41 -0.52 -19.81 0.34
C SER A 41 -0.80 -20.86 -0.75
N LEU A 42 -1.58 -20.51 -1.77
CA LEU A 42 -1.83 -21.35 -2.94
C LEU A 42 -0.75 -21.23 -4.03
N GLY A 43 0.24 -20.37 -3.83
CA GLY A 43 1.31 -20.12 -4.81
C GLY A 43 0.93 -19.14 -5.92
N PHE A 44 -0.16 -18.38 -5.75
CA PHE A 44 -0.57 -17.35 -6.71
C PHE A 44 0.03 -16.00 -6.30
N PRO A 45 0.82 -15.33 -7.16
CA PRO A 45 1.28 -13.97 -6.92
C PRO A 45 0.14 -12.97 -7.19
N MET A 46 -0.67 -12.63 -6.20
CA MET A 46 -1.85 -11.77 -6.40
C MET A 46 -1.50 -10.29 -6.28
N GLN A 47 -2.03 -9.46 -7.18
CA GLN A 47 -2.10 -8.00 -6.95
C GLN A 47 -2.91 -7.76 -5.67
N PHE A 48 -2.50 -6.83 -4.83
CA PHE A 48 -3.05 -6.70 -3.49
C PHE A 48 -3.40 -5.27 -3.10
N ASP A 49 -3.61 -4.38 -4.08
CA ASP A 49 -4.17 -3.08 -3.75
C ASP A 49 -5.63 -3.22 -3.23
N MET A 50 -6.17 -2.13 -2.71
CA MET A 50 -7.55 -2.14 -2.19
C MET A 50 -8.58 -2.50 -3.27
N LYS A 51 -8.40 -2.00 -4.49
CA LYS A 51 -9.32 -2.26 -5.60
C LYS A 51 -9.26 -3.74 -5.98
N ASP A 52 -8.08 -4.34 -6.06
CA ASP A 52 -7.90 -5.76 -6.40
C ASP A 52 -8.58 -6.66 -5.37
N SER A 53 -8.39 -6.35 -4.08
CA SER A 53 -9.07 -7.05 -2.98
C SER A 53 -10.59 -6.94 -3.08
N LEU A 54 -11.12 -5.76 -3.40
CA LEU A 54 -12.56 -5.55 -3.60
C LEU A 54 -13.11 -6.29 -4.83
N MET A 55 -12.32 -6.44 -5.89
CA MET A 55 -12.73 -7.20 -7.08
C MET A 55 -12.85 -8.70 -6.76
N VAL A 56 -11.88 -9.27 -6.04
CA VAL A 56 -11.94 -10.66 -5.57
C VAL A 56 -13.12 -10.86 -4.61
N GLU A 57 -13.34 -9.95 -3.67
CA GLU A 57 -14.49 -10.00 -2.76
C GLU A 57 -15.83 -9.98 -3.54
N GLY A 58 -15.94 -9.12 -4.55
CA GLY A 58 -17.10 -9.06 -5.43
C GLY A 58 -17.34 -10.37 -6.18
N ALA A 59 -16.30 -10.97 -6.76
CA ALA A 59 -16.38 -12.26 -7.45
C ALA A 59 -16.86 -13.39 -6.52
N ILE A 60 -16.32 -13.46 -5.30
CA ILE A 60 -16.75 -14.42 -4.28
C ILE A 60 -18.24 -14.23 -3.93
N LYS A 61 -18.69 -12.99 -3.69
CA LYS A 61 -20.09 -12.69 -3.36
C LYS A 61 -21.04 -13.09 -4.50
N ILE A 62 -20.67 -12.83 -5.76
CA ILE A 62 -21.47 -13.23 -6.93
C ILE A 62 -21.56 -14.75 -7.02
N ALA A 63 -20.45 -15.46 -6.88
CA ALA A 63 -20.40 -16.91 -6.95
C ALA A 63 -21.23 -17.58 -5.84
N GLN A 64 -21.16 -17.06 -4.62
CA GLN A 64 -22.01 -17.49 -3.51
C GLN A 64 -23.50 -17.28 -3.82
N ALA A 65 -23.86 -16.11 -4.34
CA ALA A 65 -25.25 -15.78 -4.69
C ALA A 65 -25.78 -16.65 -5.84
N SER A 66 -24.93 -17.09 -6.77
CA SER A 66 -25.31 -17.97 -7.87
C SER A 66 -25.29 -19.46 -7.51
N GLY A 67 -24.89 -19.82 -6.28
CA GLY A 67 -24.72 -21.22 -5.87
C GLY A 67 -23.53 -21.93 -6.52
N ALA A 68 -22.57 -21.17 -7.05
CA ALA A 68 -21.31 -21.73 -7.54
C ALA A 68 -20.45 -22.19 -6.35
N THR A 69 -19.67 -23.25 -6.56
CA THR A 69 -18.74 -23.79 -5.54
C THR A 69 -17.29 -23.40 -5.82
N THR A 70 -17.02 -22.93 -7.03
CA THR A 70 -15.69 -22.54 -7.50
C THR A 70 -15.73 -21.21 -8.25
N ILE A 71 -14.58 -20.55 -8.35
CA ILE A 71 -14.34 -19.36 -9.17
C ILE A 71 -13.05 -19.51 -9.97
N TYR A 72 -12.76 -18.53 -10.82
CA TYR A 72 -11.42 -18.31 -11.34
C TYR A 72 -10.80 -17.06 -10.72
N LEU A 73 -9.48 -17.04 -10.60
CA LEU A 73 -8.69 -15.87 -10.21
C LEU A 73 -7.58 -15.66 -11.24
N THR A 74 -7.32 -14.42 -11.61
CA THR A 74 -6.17 -14.06 -12.44
C THR A 74 -5.15 -13.38 -11.55
N ASP A 75 -3.91 -13.89 -11.57
CA ASP A 75 -2.83 -13.36 -10.74
C ASP A 75 -2.11 -12.16 -11.39
N ALA A 76 -1.09 -11.62 -10.72
CA ALA A 76 -0.34 -10.47 -11.18
C ALA A 76 0.52 -10.72 -12.43
N GLU A 77 0.71 -11.98 -12.82
CA GLU A 77 1.46 -12.39 -14.01
C GLU A 77 0.52 -12.71 -15.18
N ASP A 78 -0.75 -12.30 -15.09
CA ASP A 78 -1.83 -12.58 -16.05
C ASP A 78 -2.14 -14.07 -16.22
N VAL A 79 -1.77 -14.93 -15.24
CA VAL A 79 -2.12 -16.35 -15.25
C VAL A 79 -3.49 -16.53 -14.60
N THR A 80 -4.41 -17.17 -15.34
CA THR A 80 -5.75 -17.48 -14.83
C THR A 80 -5.82 -18.88 -14.27
N HIS A 81 -6.16 -18.97 -13.00
CA HIS A 81 -6.35 -20.18 -12.22
C HIS A 81 -7.85 -20.48 -12.14
N TYR A 82 -8.28 -21.60 -12.72
CA TYR A 82 -9.67 -22.02 -12.76
C TYR A 82 -10.01 -23.01 -11.64
N ASP A 83 -11.31 -23.23 -11.43
CA ASP A 83 -11.84 -24.23 -10.50
C ASP A 83 -11.37 -24.09 -9.05
N ILE A 84 -11.05 -22.86 -8.63
CA ILE A 84 -10.63 -22.56 -7.25
C ILE A 84 -11.84 -22.69 -6.33
N PRO A 85 -11.83 -23.56 -5.30
CA PRO A 85 -12.88 -23.64 -4.31
C PRO A 85 -13.13 -22.30 -3.62
N LEU A 86 -14.40 -21.96 -3.33
CA LEU A 86 -14.72 -20.68 -2.68
C LEU A 86 -13.99 -20.46 -1.36
N ALA A 87 -13.75 -21.51 -0.56
CA ALA A 87 -13.00 -21.40 0.69
C ALA A 87 -11.54 -20.99 0.46
N ASP A 88 -10.93 -21.50 -0.61
CA ASP A 88 -9.56 -21.17 -0.99
C ASP A 88 -9.48 -19.73 -1.53
N ALA A 89 -10.46 -19.32 -2.34
CA ALA A 89 -10.58 -17.94 -2.79
C ALA A 89 -10.76 -16.94 -1.64
N GLN A 90 -11.54 -17.29 -0.60
CA GLN A 90 -11.67 -16.49 0.62
C GLN A 90 -10.34 -16.38 1.38
N THR A 91 -9.55 -17.46 1.40
CA THR A 91 -8.21 -17.46 1.99
C THR A 91 -7.28 -16.51 1.23
N VAL A 92 -7.28 -16.57 -0.11
CA VAL A 92 -6.53 -15.63 -0.96
C VAL A 92 -6.94 -14.18 -0.69
N LEU A 93 -8.24 -13.88 -0.64
CA LEU A 93 -8.74 -12.55 -0.34
C LEU A 93 -8.25 -12.05 1.03
N LEU A 94 -8.27 -12.92 2.05
CA LEU A 94 -7.81 -12.57 3.39
C LEU A 94 -6.31 -12.24 3.38
N GLU A 95 -5.50 -13.01 2.67
CA GLU A 95 -4.05 -12.78 2.53
C GLU A 95 -3.77 -11.45 1.81
N MET A 96 -4.44 -11.18 0.69
CA MET A 96 -4.36 -9.89 -0.03
C MET A 96 -4.73 -8.72 0.89
N SER A 97 -5.88 -8.81 1.55
CA SER A 97 -6.39 -7.76 2.44
C SER A 97 -5.48 -7.52 3.64
N THR A 98 -4.89 -8.60 4.19
CA THR A 98 -3.94 -8.52 5.30
C THR A 98 -2.65 -7.85 4.87
N ALA A 99 -2.09 -8.21 3.71
CA ALA A 99 -0.90 -7.58 3.16
C ALA A 99 -1.12 -6.08 2.92
N PHE A 100 -2.26 -5.71 2.36
CA PHE A 100 -2.63 -4.30 2.17
C PHE A 100 -2.73 -3.56 3.49
N ALA A 101 -3.42 -4.13 4.48
CA ALA A 101 -3.59 -3.52 5.80
C ALA A 101 -2.24 -3.34 6.52
N GLN A 102 -1.33 -4.31 6.42
CA GLN A 102 0.02 -4.22 6.96
C GLN A 102 0.83 -3.11 6.27
N ALA A 103 0.80 -3.02 4.94
CA ALA A 103 1.45 -1.94 4.20
C ALA A 103 0.91 -0.56 4.60
N HIS A 104 -0.42 -0.45 4.75
CA HIS A 104 -1.05 0.79 5.19
C HIS A 104 -0.67 1.15 6.63
N ALA A 105 -0.66 0.18 7.56
CA ALA A 105 -0.25 0.40 8.94
C ALA A 105 1.22 0.88 9.01
N LYS A 106 2.13 0.23 8.26
CA LYS A 106 3.52 0.65 8.15
C LYS A 106 3.64 2.09 7.65
N LYS A 107 2.88 2.46 6.61
CA LYS A 107 2.85 3.84 6.12
C LYS A 107 2.45 4.83 7.22
N GLN A 108 1.42 4.53 8.02
CA GLN A 108 0.98 5.45 9.08
C GLN A 108 2.05 5.59 10.16
N LEU A 109 2.67 4.48 10.61
CA LEU A 109 3.79 4.54 11.56
C LEU A 109 4.94 5.41 11.06
N LEU A 110 5.37 5.22 9.81
CA LEU A 110 6.44 6.05 9.23
C LEU A 110 6.04 7.53 9.12
N ARG A 111 4.75 7.83 8.90
CA ARG A 111 4.27 9.21 8.91
C ARG A 111 4.27 9.82 10.31
N ASP A 112 3.93 9.04 11.31
CA ASP A 112 4.00 9.48 12.71
C ASP A 112 5.47 9.76 13.09
N ASP A 113 6.40 8.87 12.73
CA ASP A 113 7.85 9.07 12.93
C ASP A 113 8.35 10.35 12.22
N ILE A 114 7.89 10.63 11.00
CA ILE A 114 8.21 11.87 10.28
C ILE A 114 7.67 13.09 11.03
N SER A 115 6.50 13.00 11.65
CA SER A 115 5.90 14.09 12.40
C SER A 115 6.67 14.39 13.69
N GLU A 116 7.20 13.34 14.33
CA GLU A 116 7.94 13.43 15.59
C GLU A 116 9.43 13.80 15.40
N ALA A 117 9.98 13.61 14.19
CA ALA A 117 11.36 13.96 13.85
C ALA A 117 11.70 15.43 14.18
N GLN A 118 12.86 15.63 14.81
CA GLN A 118 13.34 16.94 15.27
C GLN A 118 14.55 17.43 14.46
N THR A 119 15.25 16.52 13.80
CA THR A 119 16.46 16.83 13.02
C THR A 119 16.40 16.26 11.61
N LYS A 120 17.22 16.83 10.72
CA LYS A 120 17.40 16.27 9.37
C LYS A 120 17.94 14.84 9.42
N SER A 121 18.78 14.51 10.39
CA SER A 121 19.30 13.15 10.55
C SER A 121 18.19 12.16 10.90
N ASP A 122 17.22 12.57 11.71
CA ASP A 122 16.05 11.75 12.04
C ASP A 122 15.25 11.46 10.76
N LEU A 123 14.95 12.49 9.97
CA LEU A 123 14.24 12.33 8.69
C LEU A 123 14.99 11.43 7.70
N ASP A 124 16.31 11.59 7.60
CA ASP A 124 17.15 10.81 6.69
C ASP A 124 17.21 9.31 7.11
N SER A 125 16.94 9.00 8.38
CA SER A 125 16.89 7.62 8.89
C SER A 125 15.56 6.91 8.61
N ILE A 126 14.50 7.65 8.29
CA ILE A 126 13.19 7.09 7.98
C ILE A 126 13.17 6.65 6.52
N SER A 127 12.93 5.36 6.31
CA SER A 127 12.80 4.73 5.00
C SER A 127 11.56 3.83 4.94
N TRP A 128 11.07 3.60 3.73
CA TRP A 128 10.13 2.52 3.47
C TRP A 128 10.75 1.17 3.83
#